data_AF-A0A1J5THQ9-F1
#
_entry.id   AF-A0A1J5THQ9-F1
#
_cell.length_a   1.000
_cell.length_b   1.000
_cell.length_c   1.000
_cell.angle_alpha   90.00
_cell.angle_beta   90.00
_cell.angle_gamma   90.00
#
_symmetry.space_group_name_H-M   'P 1'
#
loop_
_entity.id
_entity.type
_entity.pdbx_description
1 polymer ?
#
loop_
_entity_poly.entity_id
_entity_poly.type
_entity_poly.pdbx_seq_one_letter_code
_entity_poly.pdbx_strand_id
1 'polypeptide(L)'
;MAIPIPYVHDGIGLFMSLLSVPLIMRKVPMNRIYGIRIRKACVSQHNWYEINAYGGKLLLSFGLSLLAFSWCYPELAPPPTSAWAPVYLAIPLLPIIPLLVLVNIFAERLPER
;
A
#
# COMPACT_ATOMS: atom_id res chain seq x y z
N MET A 1 3.60 25.56 -12.38
CA MET A 1 4.74 24.72 -12.00
C MET A 1 4.28 23.27 -12.15
N ALA A 2 4.79 22.52 -13.13
CA ALA A 2 4.49 21.10 -13.21
C ALA A 2 5.28 20.39 -12.11
N ILE A 3 4.60 19.63 -11.25
CA ILE A 3 5.26 18.82 -10.23
C ILE A 3 6.11 17.77 -10.95
N PRO A 4 7.43 17.70 -10.71
CA PRO A 4 8.24 16.60 -11.23
C PRO A 4 7.61 15.25 -10.89
N ILE A 5 7.48 14.39 -11.91
CA ILE A 5 6.84 13.07 -11.79
C ILE A 5 7.38 12.22 -10.62
N PRO A 6 8.69 12.24 -10.29
CA PRO A 6 9.20 11.49 -9.14
C PRO A 6 8.48 11.81 -7.81
N TYR A 7 8.12 13.08 -7.58
CA TYR A 7 7.46 13.48 -6.33
C TYR A 7 6.06 12.89 -6.16
N VAL A 8 5.43 12.40 -7.23
CA VAL A 8 4.16 11.68 -7.16
C VAL A 8 4.36 10.33 -6.45
N HIS A 9 5.41 9.60 -6.81
CA HIS A 9 5.76 8.33 -6.16
C HIS A 9 6.19 8.55 -4.71
N ASP A 10 6.92 9.63 -4.43
CA ASP A 10 7.29 9.98 -3.05
C ASP A 10 6.07 10.27 -2.19
N GLY A 11 5.15 11.08 -2.70
CA GLY A 11 3.91 11.44 -1.99
C GLY A 11 3.05 10.21 -1.70
N ILE A 12 2.83 9.35 -2.69
CA ILE A 12 2.08 8.10 -2.52
C ILE A 12 2.83 7.17 -1.56
N GLY A 13 4.13 6.98 -1.76
CA GLY A 13 4.96 6.10 -0.95
C GLY A 13 4.95 6.48 0.53
N LEU A 14 5.20 7.76 0.83
CA LEU A 14 5.17 8.29 2.19
C LEU A 14 3.78 8.15 2.80
N PHE A 15 2.72 8.49 2.07
CA PHE A 15 1.35 8.39 2.56
C PHE A 15 0.97 6.94 2.89
N MET A 16 1.27 5.98 2.01
CA MET A 16 1.03 4.55 2.24
C MET A 16 1.85 4.03 3.43
N SER A 17 3.13 4.40 3.53
CA SER A 17 3.98 4.03 4.66
C SER A 17 3.45 4.58 5.98
N LEU A 18 3.02 5.84 6.05
CA LEU A 18 2.45 6.41 7.27
C LEU A 18 1.13 5.72 7.66
N LEU A 19 0.24 5.46 6.70
CA LEU A 19 -0.98 4.70 6.92
C LEU A 19 -0.72 3.23 7.30
N SER A 20 0.47 2.68 7.05
CA SER A 20 0.76 1.30 7.45
C SER A 20 1.07 1.17 8.94
N VAL A 21 1.70 2.18 9.54
CA VAL A 21 2.26 2.13 10.90
C VAL A 21 1.22 1.77 11.97
N PRO A 22 0.08 2.48 12.11
CA PRO A 22 -0.86 2.17 13.19
C PRO A 22 -1.55 0.80 12.99
N LEU A 23 -1.62 0.29 11.75
CA LEU A 23 -2.12 -1.06 11.46
C LEU A 23 -1.14 -2.13 11.94
N ILE A 24 0.15 -1.98 11.63
CA ILE A 24 1.23 -2.88 12.07
C ILE A 24 1.30 -2.93 13.60
N MET A 25 1.19 -1.76 14.25
CA MET A 25 1.22 -1.64 15.70
C MET A 25 -0.07 -2.12 16.40
N ARG A 26 -1.07 -2.60 15.64
CA ARG A 26 -2.38 -3.05 16.15
C ARG A 26 -3.08 -1.98 17.02
N LYS A 27 -2.93 -0.70 16.64
CA LYS A 27 -3.51 0.44 17.38
C LYS A 27 -4.88 0.88 16.88
N VAL A 28 -5.29 0.37 15.72
CA VAL A 28 -6.56 0.74 15.08
C VAL A 28 -7.64 -0.26 15.48
N PRO A 29 -8.62 0.11 16.32
CA PRO A 29 -9.74 -0.76 16.62
C PRO A 29 -10.63 -0.95 15.38
N MET A 30 -11.46 -2.01 15.40
CA MET A 30 -12.43 -2.27 14.33
C MET A 30 -13.33 -1.05 14.12
N ASN A 31 -13.35 -0.56 12.87
CA ASN A 31 -14.04 0.68 12.54
C ASN A 31 -14.61 0.66 11.11
N ARG A 32 -15.29 1.75 10.72
CA ARG A 32 -16.02 1.86 9.44
C ARG A 32 -15.27 2.58 8.31
N ILE A 33 -14.08 3.13 8.57
CA ILE A 33 -13.43 4.08 7.65
C ILE A 33 -12.04 3.59 7.23
N TYR A 34 -11.30 2.95 8.12
CA TYR A 34 -9.87 2.75 7.99
C TYR A 34 -9.43 1.34 8.38
N GLY A 35 -8.44 0.82 7.65
CA GLY A 35 -7.95 -0.55 7.72
C GLY A 35 -8.34 -1.38 6.50
N ILE A 36 -7.83 -2.60 6.45
CA ILE A 36 -8.16 -3.61 5.45
C ILE A 36 -9.45 -4.29 5.87
N ARG A 37 -10.53 -4.00 5.14
CA ARG A 37 -11.91 -4.34 5.51
C ARG A 37 -12.49 -5.43 4.61
N ILE A 38 -11.73 -6.49 4.39
CA ILE A 38 -12.25 -7.72 3.78
C ILE A 38 -13.20 -8.41 4.76
N ARG A 39 -14.15 -9.22 4.25
CA ARG A 39 -15.18 -9.88 5.06
C ARG A 39 -14.60 -10.59 6.30
N LYS A 40 -13.49 -11.31 6.12
CA LYS A 40 -12.81 -12.07 7.18
C LYS A 40 -12.24 -11.19 8.31
N ALA A 41 -11.80 -9.97 8.00
CA ALA A 41 -11.26 -9.03 9.00
C ALA A 41 -12.36 -8.49 9.92
N CYS A 42 -13.60 -8.41 9.45
CA CYS A 42 -14.74 -7.87 10.19
C CYS A 42 -15.45 -8.91 11.08
N VAL A 43 -14.98 -10.15 11.09
CA VAL A 43 -15.61 -11.26 11.83
C VAL A 43 -15.33 -11.20 13.33
N SER A 44 -14.09 -10.85 13.72
CA SER A 44 -13.66 -10.83 15.12
C SER A 44 -12.56 -9.78 15.32
N GLN A 45 -12.37 -9.32 16.56
CA GLN A 45 -11.26 -8.41 16.88
C GLN A 45 -9.89 -9.06 16.61
N HIS A 46 -9.77 -10.36 16.87
CA HIS A 46 -8.54 -11.10 16.59
C HIS A 46 -8.21 -11.05 15.09
N ASN A 47 -9.15 -11.44 14.22
CA ASN A 47 -8.93 -11.41 12.77
C ASN A 47 -8.68 -10.00 12.26
N TRP A 48 -9.38 -9.00 12.81
CA TRP A 48 -9.15 -7.60 12.49
C TRP A 48 -7.68 -7.22 12.68
N TYR A 49 -7.11 -7.48 13.85
CA TYR A 49 -5.73 -7.12 14.16
C TYR A 49 -4.71 -7.96 13.39
N GLU A 50 -4.92 -9.26 13.22
CA GLU A 50 -4.01 -10.12 12.44
C GLU A 50 -3.94 -9.69 10.98
N ILE A 51 -5.09 -9.52 10.31
CA ILE A 51 -5.16 -9.15 8.89
C ILE A 51 -4.61 -7.74 8.68
N ASN A 52 -4.99 -6.78 9.54
CA ASN A 52 -4.49 -5.41 9.41
C ASN A 52 -2.99 -5.31 9.71
N ALA A 53 -2.46 -6.06 10.67
CA ALA A 53 -1.02 -6.07 10.93
C ALA A 53 -0.25 -6.67 9.75
N TYR A 54 -0.73 -7.78 9.17
CA TYR A 54 -0.09 -8.40 8.01
C TYR A 54 -0.17 -7.50 6.78
N GLY A 55 -1.37 -7.06 6.39
CA GLY A 55 -1.52 -6.20 5.22
C GLY A 55 -0.93 -4.80 5.43
N GLY A 56 -0.83 -4.32 6.67
CA GLY A 56 -0.03 -3.15 7.03
C GLY A 56 1.44 -3.33 6.68
N LYS A 57 2.07 -4.48 7.01
CA LYS A 57 3.46 -4.75 6.61
C LYS A 57 3.63 -4.75 5.09
N LEU A 58 2.68 -5.34 4.36
CA LEU A 58 2.67 -5.30 2.90
C LEU A 58 2.54 -3.87 2.35
N LEU A 59 1.66 -3.07 2.95
CA LEU A 59 1.47 -1.66 2.60
C LEU A 59 2.72 -0.82 2.88
N LEU A 60 3.41 -1.08 3.99
CA LEU A 60 4.69 -0.45 4.31
C LEU A 60 5.73 -0.79 3.26
N SER A 61 5.90 -2.08 2.94
CA SER A 61 6.84 -2.53 1.92
C SER A 61 6.53 -1.94 0.55
N PHE A 62 5.25 -1.76 0.20
CA PHE A 62 4.84 -1.09 -1.02
C PHE A 62 5.24 0.39 -1.01
N GLY A 63 4.91 1.12 0.05
CA GLY A 63 5.27 2.53 0.17
C GLY A 63 6.78 2.77 0.13
N LEU A 64 7.56 1.93 0.81
CA LEU A 64 9.02 1.97 0.78
C LEU A 64 9.58 1.64 -0.61
N SER A 65 8.97 0.69 -1.33
CA SER A 65 9.36 0.38 -2.72
C SER A 65 9.13 1.55 -3.66
N LEU A 66 8.05 2.33 -3.48
CA LEU A 66 7.79 3.53 -4.27
C LEU A 66 8.82 4.64 -4.00
N LEU A 67 9.15 4.85 -2.73
CA LEU A 67 10.20 5.80 -2.33
C LEU A 67 11.56 5.38 -2.89
N ALA A 68 11.90 4.08 -2.80
CA ALA A 68 13.12 3.55 -3.37
C ALA A 68 13.15 3.69 -4.91
N PHE A 69 12.04 3.42 -5.59
CA PHE A 69 11.95 3.59 -7.05
C PHE A 69 12.19 5.04 -7.47
N SER A 70 11.55 5.99 -6.79
CA SER A 70 11.73 7.43 -7.03
C SER A 70 13.18 7.88 -6.85
N TRP A 71 13.82 7.43 -5.76
CA TRP A 71 15.17 7.86 -5.41
C TRP A 71 16.26 7.16 -6.24
N CYS A 72 16.10 5.87 -6.54
CA CYS A 72 17.11 5.09 -7.28
C CYS A 72 17.06 5.31 -8.78
N TYR A 73 15.91 5.73 -9.35
CA TYR A 73 15.73 5.85 -10.79
C TYR A 73 15.16 7.22 -11.26
N PRO A 74 15.69 8.36 -10.79
CA PRO A 74 15.18 9.68 -11.17
C PRO A 74 15.38 9.99 -12.65
N GLU A 75 16.43 9.44 -13.27
CA GLU A 75 16.77 9.64 -14.69
C GLU A 75 15.75 9.01 -15.65
N LEU A 76 15.01 8.00 -15.19
CA LEU A 76 13.96 7.34 -15.98
C LEU A 76 12.66 8.16 -16.04
N ALA A 77 12.54 9.22 -15.24
CA ALA A 77 11.32 10.02 -15.14
C ALA A 77 11.13 10.88 -16.40
N PRO A 78 10.05 10.69 -17.17
CA PRO A 78 9.82 11.49 -18.36
C PRO A 78 9.36 12.91 -18.01
N PRO A 79 9.45 13.86 -18.95
CA PRO A 79 8.76 15.13 -18.84
C PRO A 79 7.23 14.93 -18.68
N PRO A 80 6.52 15.77 -17.91
CA PRO A 80 5.07 15.65 -17.71
C PRO A 80 4.22 15.66 -18.99
N THR A 81 4.76 16.22 -20.08
CA THR A 81 4.10 16.29 -21.39
C THR A 81 4.34 15.06 -22.27
N SER A 82 5.20 14.13 -21.84
CA SER A 82 5.53 12.93 -22.61
C SER A 82 4.39 11.93 -22.61
N ALA A 83 4.15 11.27 -23.76
CA ALA A 83 3.21 10.17 -23.87
C ALA A 83 3.58 8.95 -22.99
N TRP A 84 4.84 8.85 -22.57
CA TRP A 84 5.32 7.81 -21.66
C TRP A 84 4.98 8.07 -20.18
N ALA A 85 4.64 9.31 -19.82
CA ALA A 85 4.40 9.69 -18.42
C ALA A 85 3.33 8.84 -17.70
N PRO A 86 2.16 8.52 -18.31
CA PRO A 86 1.16 7.68 -17.66
C PRO A 86 1.66 6.26 -17.37
N VAL A 87 2.49 5.71 -18.26
CA VAL A 87 3.02 4.36 -18.10
C VAL A 87 4.05 4.30 -16.99
N TYR A 88 4.96 5.29 -16.95
CA TYR A 88 5.92 5.44 -15.85
C TYR A 88 5.21 5.59 -14.49
N LEU A 89 4.09 6.31 -14.43
CA LEU A 89 3.27 6.46 -13.22
C LEU A 89 2.54 5.16 -12.82
N ALA A 90 2.08 4.36 -13.79
CA ALA A 90 1.25 3.19 -13.52
C ALA A 90 2.07 1.94 -13.15
N ILE A 91 3.23 1.72 -13.77
CA ILE A 91 4.03 0.49 -13.58
C ILE A 91 4.39 0.24 -12.10
N PRO A 92 4.93 1.22 -11.35
CA PRO A 92 5.29 1.02 -9.95
C PRO A 92 4.09 0.74 -9.04
N LEU A 93 2.86 1.00 -9.49
CA LEU A 93 1.63 0.72 -8.75
C LEU A 93 1.12 -0.71 -8.96
N LEU A 94 1.52 -1.41 -10.02
CA LEU A 94 1.09 -2.78 -10.33
C LEU A 94 1.29 -3.78 -9.18
N PRO A 95 2.35 -3.69 -8.34
CA PRO A 95 2.52 -4.56 -7.18
C PRO A 95 1.36 -4.51 -6.17
N ILE A 96 0.49 -3.49 -6.20
CA ILE A 96 -0.68 -3.45 -5.31
C ILE A 96 -1.61 -4.66 -5.50
N ILE A 97 -1.74 -5.16 -6.74
CA ILE A 97 -2.61 -6.29 -7.07
C ILE A 97 -2.17 -7.58 -6.36
N PRO A 98 -0.92 -8.09 -6.53
CA PRO A 98 -0.48 -9.27 -5.82
C PRO A 98 -0.47 -9.07 -4.30
N LEU A 99 -0.22 -7.87 -3.79
CA LEU A 99 -0.29 -7.61 -2.35
C LEU A 99 -1.71 -7.77 -1.79
N LEU A 100 -2.74 -7.31 -2.52
CA LEU A 100 -4.14 -7.55 -2.15
C LEU A 100 -4.48 -9.05 -2.20
N VAL A 101 -3.95 -9.80 -3.17
CA VAL A 101 -4.11 -11.25 -3.24
C VAL A 101 -3.46 -11.93 -2.03
N LEU A 102 -2.24 -11.54 -1.66
CA LEU A 102 -1.54 -12.07 -0.48
C LEU A 102 -2.30 -11.82 0.82
N VAL A 103 -2.92 -10.64 0.96
CA VAL A 103 -3.80 -10.34 2.10
C VAL A 103 -4.98 -11.33 2.16
N ASN A 104 -5.62 -11.62 1.02
CA ASN A 104 -6.73 -12.57 0.98
C ASN A 104 -6.27 -14.00 1.29
N ILE A 105 -5.16 -14.45 0.70
CA ILE A 105 -4.56 -15.77 0.99
C ILE A 105 -4.21 -15.90 2.48
N PHE A 106 -3.66 -14.85 3.09
CA PHE A 106 -3.38 -14.85 4.52
C PHE A 106 -4.67 -14.92 5.35
N ALA A 107 -5.70 -14.16 4.98
CA ALA A 107 -6.97 -14.12 5.69
C ALA A 107 -7.71 -15.46 5.66
N GLU A 108 -7.63 -16.21 4.57
CA GLU A 108 -8.24 -17.54 4.45
C GLU A 108 -7.68 -18.55 5.46
N ARG A 109 -6.47 -18.32 5.99
CA ARG A 109 -5.85 -19.18 7.01
C ARG A 109 -6.41 -18.96 8.42
N LEU A 110 -7.17 -17.88 8.63
CA LEU A 110 -7.71 -17.53 9.94
C LEU A 110 -9.08 -18.18 10.17
N PRO A 111 -9.46 -18.46 11.43
CA PRO A 111 -10.76 -19.05 11.76
C PRO A 111 -11.93 -18.15 11.37
N GLU A 112 -13.07 -18.77 11.05
CA GLU A 112 -14.34 -18.11 10.74
C GLU A 112 -15.04 -17.54 11.98
N ARG A 113 -14.71 -18.02 13.19
CA ARG A 113 -15.24 -17.58 14.49
C ARG A 113 -14.23 -17.88 15.60
#